data_AF-S8DWC6-F1
#
_entry.id   AF-S8DWC6-F1
#
_cell.length_a   1.000
_cell.length_b   1.000
_cell.length_c   1.000
_cell.angle_alpha   90.00
_cell.angle_beta   90.00
_cell.angle_gamma   90.00
#
_symmetry.space_group_name_H-M   'P 1'
#
loop_
_entity.id
_entity.type
_entity.pdbx_description
1 polymer ?
#
loop_
_entity_poly.entity_id
_entity_poly.type
_entity_poly.pdbx_seq_one_letter_code
_entity_poly.pdbx_strand_id
1 'polypeptide(L)'
;LAITKSGKAKAKLLKSQIRTKINDSLAEITKSKKVQMSYKNFERDIVVEYGIDIVGWTHPTWKDPSKLSTSLPALQTLLDALNSGACRFVRLSKPEHAKRKAAHEAKVKSGEIVPRKIGSDAGRKHQKRKKTSRDAESSDDSSSEDSSDEENCPARKRRRTRCGAAEPKSNEFIDDSD
;
A
#
# COMPACT_ATOMS: atom_id res chain seq x y z
N LEU A 1 -18.50 -34.50 3.23
CA LEU A 1 -18.93 -33.31 2.44
C LEU A 1 -17.71 -32.41 2.22
N ALA A 2 -17.21 -32.37 0.98
CA ALA A 2 -16.01 -31.62 0.62
C ALA A 2 -16.34 -30.13 0.52
N ILE A 3 -15.74 -29.31 1.39
CA ILE A 3 -15.75 -27.86 1.24
C ILE A 3 -14.89 -27.56 0.01
N THR A 4 -15.54 -27.31 -1.13
CA THR A 4 -14.90 -26.88 -2.36
C THR A 4 -14.25 -25.51 -2.10
N LYS A 5 -12.99 -25.51 -1.63
CA LYS A 5 -12.20 -24.28 -1.51
C LYS A 5 -12.08 -23.70 -2.91
N SER A 6 -12.90 -22.69 -3.21
CA SER A 6 -12.89 -21.98 -4.49
C SER A 6 -11.46 -21.58 -4.86
N GLY A 7 -11.13 -21.54 -6.16
CA GLY A 7 -9.77 -21.17 -6.61
C GLY A 7 -9.28 -19.85 -6.00
N LYS A 8 -10.19 -18.91 -5.73
CA LYS A 8 -9.92 -17.65 -5.03
C LYS A 8 -9.49 -17.87 -3.57
N ALA A 9 -10.15 -18.78 -2.85
CA ALA A 9 -9.78 -19.12 -1.46
C ALA A 9 -8.39 -19.78 -1.40
N LYS A 10 -8.07 -20.66 -2.36
CA LYS A 10 -6.73 -21.26 -2.47
C LYS A 10 -5.67 -20.22 -2.76
N ALA A 11 -5.91 -19.31 -3.72
CA ALA A 11 -4.98 -18.23 -4.02
C ALA A 11 -4.75 -17.30 -2.82
N LYS A 12 -5.81 -16.98 -2.05
CA LYS A 12 -5.68 -16.16 -0.83
C LYS A 12 -4.78 -16.84 0.20
N LEU A 13 -4.93 -18.16 0.39
CA LEU A 13 -4.07 -18.93 1.30
C LEU A 13 -2.61 -18.89 0.84
N LEU A 14 -2.34 -19.16 -0.45
CA LEU A 14 -0.99 -19.13 -1.01
C LEU A 14 -0.33 -17.76 -0.85
N LYS A 15 -1.06 -16.67 -1.14
CA LYS A 15 -0.57 -15.30 -0.95
C LYS A 15 -0.21 -15.02 0.51
N SER A 16 -1.02 -15.51 1.45
CA SER A 16 -0.74 -15.37 2.88
C SER A 16 0.54 -16.12 3.27
N GLN A 17 0.69 -17.36 2.80
CA GLN A 17 1.89 -18.18 3.05
C GLN A 17 3.15 -17.53 2.48
N ILE A 18 3.10 -17.05 1.23
CA ILE A 18 4.20 -16.33 0.60
C ILE A 18 4.59 -15.10 1.44
N ARG A 19 3.60 -14.31 1.88
CA ARG A 19 3.87 -13.11 2.68
C ARG A 19 4.54 -13.45 4.01
N THR A 20 4.06 -14.48 4.71
CA THR A 20 4.66 -14.96 5.96
C THR A 20 6.10 -15.41 5.73
N LYS A 21 6.33 -16.28 4.74
CA LYS A 21 7.67 -16.78 4.38
C LYS A 21 8.67 -15.66 4.07
N ILE A 22 8.26 -14.65 3.30
CA ILE A 22 9.10 -13.50 2.96
C ILE A 22 9.48 -12.72 4.23
N ASN A 23 8.51 -12.43 5.09
CA ASN A 23 8.77 -11.69 6.33
C ASN A 23 9.65 -12.50 7.30
N ASP A 24 9.43 -13.81 7.41
CA ASP A 24 10.23 -14.69 8.26
C ASP A 24 11.68 -14.74 7.75
N SER A 25 11.87 -14.95 6.44
CA SER A 25 13.20 -14.94 5.81
C SER A 25 13.92 -13.60 6.01
N LEU A 26 13.17 -12.48 5.93
CA LEU A 26 13.71 -11.15 6.16
C LEU A 26 14.09 -10.93 7.64
N ALA A 27 13.27 -11.39 8.57
CA ALA A 27 13.54 -11.30 10.00
C ALA A 27 14.75 -12.14 10.40
N GLU A 28 14.92 -13.32 9.79
CA GLU A 28 16.08 -14.20 9.99
C GLU A 28 17.38 -13.52 9.56
N ILE A 29 17.42 -12.97 8.34
CA ILE A 29 18.65 -12.35 7.81
C ILE A 29 18.98 -11.01 8.50
N THR A 30 17.98 -10.24 8.92
CA THR A 30 18.17 -8.97 9.65
C THR A 30 18.36 -9.16 11.16
N LYS A 31 18.12 -10.38 11.67
CA LYS A 31 18.03 -10.69 13.12
C LYS A 31 17.01 -9.82 13.87
N SER A 32 16.04 -9.26 13.15
CA SER A 32 15.12 -8.24 13.66
C SER A 32 13.69 -8.52 13.22
N LYS A 33 12.85 -8.99 14.14
CA LYS A 33 11.43 -9.30 13.88
C LYS A 33 10.56 -8.07 13.60
N LYS A 34 11.10 -6.86 13.79
CA LYS A 34 10.39 -5.59 13.56
C LYS A 34 10.44 -5.16 12.09
N VAL A 35 11.36 -5.70 11.30
CA VAL A 35 11.53 -5.30 9.91
C VAL A 35 10.37 -5.85 9.09
N GLN A 36 9.71 -4.97 8.33
CA GLN A 36 8.61 -5.32 7.44
C GLN A 36 9.02 -5.08 5.99
N MET A 37 8.66 -6.00 5.10
CA MET A 37 8.98 -5.91 3.69
C MET A 37 8.27 -4.73 3.02
N SER A 38 9.05 -3.81 2.46
CA SER A 38 8.57 -2.66 1.68
C SER A 38 8.78 -2.93 0.19
N TYR A 39 7.72 -3.28 -0.55
CA TYR A 39 7.84 -3.55 -2.00
C TYR A 39 7.98 -2.28 -2.85
N LYS A 40 7.34 -1.18 -2.42
CA LYS A 40 7.34 0.08 -3.17
C LYS A 40 8.66 0.83 -3.04
N ASN A 41 9.24 0.80 -1.84
CA ASN A 41 10.49 1.49 -1.54
C ASN A 41 11.57 0.45 -1.20
N PHE A 42 11.54 -0.71 -1.88
CA PHE A 42 12.45 -1.82 -1.60
C PHE A 42 13.91 -1.36 -1.59
N GLU A 43 14.27 -0.56 -2.59
CA GLU A 43 15.63 -0.06 -2.72
C GLU A 43 16.08 0.79 -1.52
N ARG A 44 15.21 1.65 -1.02
CA ARG A 44 15.55 2.52 0.11
C ARG A 44 15.49 1.77 1.44
N ASP A 45 14.36 1.14 1.72
CA ASP A 45 14.02 0.62 3.05
C ASP A 45 14.65 -0.77 3.30
N ILE A 46 15.05 -1.51 2.26
CA ILE A 46 15.66 -2.85 2.39
C ILE A 46 17.11 -2.85 1.90
N VAL A 47 17.34 -2.46 0.64
CA VAL A 47 18.67 -2.55 0.03
C VAL A 47 19.64 -1.54 0.64
N VAL A 48 19.26 -0.26 0.68
CA VAL A 48 20.13 0.81 1.21
C VAL A 48 20.24 0.73 2.73
N GLU A 49 19.14 0.48 3.44
CA GLU A 49 19.13 0.44 4.91
C GLU A 49 19.84 -0.80 5.49
N TYR A 50 19.54 -1.99 4.96
CA TYR A 50 20.04 -3.25 5.53
C TYR A 50 21.12 -3.94 4.68
N GLY A 51 21.37 -3.47 3.45
CA GLY A 51 22.32 -4.12 2.55
C GLY A 51 21.85 -5.51 2.11
N ILE A 52 20.53 -5.71 2.02
CA ILE A 52 19.94 -7.00 1.66
C ILE A 52 19.32 -6.90 0.28
N ASP A 53 19.55 -7.91 -0.55
CA ASP A 53 18.90 -8.07 -1.83
C ASP A 53 18.12 -9.39 -1.91
N ILE A 54 17.22 -9.49 -2.87
CA ILE A 54 16.51 -10.73 -3.17
C ILE A 54 17.00 -11.34 -4.48
N VAL A 55 17.31 -12.63 -4.45
CA VAL A 55 17.78 -13.38 -5.62
C VAL A 55 16.78 -14.47 -5.95
N GLY A 56 16.58 -14.74 -7.25
CA GLY A 56 15.76 -15.85 -7.74
C GLY A 56 14.26 -15.63 -7.59
N TRP A 57 13.78 -14.39 -7.67
CA TRP A 57 12.36 -14.11 -7.72
C TRP A 57 11.74 -14.63 -9.03
N THR A 58 10.82 -15.61 -8.92
CA THR A 58 10.27 -16.33 -10.07
C THR A 58 9.04 -15.68 -10.70
N HIS A 59 8.41 -14.71 -10.03
CA HIS A 59 7.19 -14.09 -10.51
C HIS A 59 7.50 -12.90 -11.45
N PRO A 60 6.78 -12.72 -12.57
CA PRO A 60 7.09 -11.70 -13.58
C PRO A 60 6.93 -10.26 -13.08
N THR A 61 6.19 -10.07 -12.00
CA THR A 61 6.01 -8.74 -11.39
C THR A 61 6.52 -8.72 -9.96
N TRP A 62 7.32 -7.69 -9.66
CA TRP A 62 7.78 -7.36 -8.32
C TRP A 62 6.72 -6.51 -7.61
N LYS A 63 5.84 -7.15 -6.85
CA LYS A 63 4.74 -6.50 -6.11
C LYS A 63 4.45 -7.26 -4.81
N ASP A 64 3.74 -6.59 -3.91
CA ASP A 64 3.18 -7.20 -2.71
C ASP A 64 2.36 -8.46 -3.06
N PRO A 65 2.58 -9.61 -2.39
CA PRO A 65 1.84 -10.86 -2.57
C PRO A 65 0.33 -10.69 -2.65
N SER A 66 -0.23 -9.76 -1.87
CA SER A 66 -1.66 -9.47 -1.84
C SER A 66 -2.17 -8.97 -3.21
N LYS A 67 -1.35 -8.21 -3.92
CA LYS A 67 -1.63 -7.56 -5.21
C LYS A 67 -1.22 -8.40 -6.41
N LEU A 68 -0.60 -9.55 -6.20
CA LEU A 68 -0.29 -10.48 -7.29
C LEU A 68 -1.57 -11.00 -7.93
N SER A 69 -1.46 -11.53 -9.14
CA SER A 69 -2.59 -12.14 -9.84
C SER A 69 -3.14 -13.33 -9.03
N THR A 70 -4.37 -13.75 -9.35
CA THR A 70 -5.00 -14.93 -8.74
C THR A 70 -4.60 -16.22 -9.49
N SER A 71 -3.57 -16.16 -10.33
CA SER A 71 -3.05 -17.33 -11.04
C SER A 71 -2.41 -18.30 -10.06
N LEU A 72 -3.08 -19.43 -9.82
CA LEU A 72 -2.59 -20.48 -8.94
C LEU A 72 -1.20 -21.01 -9.30
N PRO A 73 -0.86 -21.34 -10.57
CA PRO A 73 0.45 -21.90 -10.88
C PRO A 73 1.57 -20.92 -10.56
N ALA A 74 1.42 -19.63 -10.90
CA ALA A 74 2.43 -18.62 -10.64
C ALA A 74 2.68 -18.41 -9.13
N LEU A 75 1.62 -18.48 -8.31
CA LEU A 75 1.75 -18.39 -6.85
C LEU A 75 2.39 -19.64 -6.24
N GLN A 76 2.09 -20.82 -6.77
CA GLN A 76 2.71 -22.08 -6.34
C GLN A 76 4.19 -22.09 -6.66
N THR A 77 4.59 -21.78 -7.89
CA THR A 77 5.99 -21.70 -8.29
C THR A 77 6.78 -20.70 -7.44
N LEU A 78 6.19 -19.56 -7.07
CA LEU A 78 6.83 -18.60 -6.17
C LEU A 78 6.99 -19.16 -4.76
N LEU A 79 5.97 -19.83 -4.23
CA LEU A 79 6.03 -20.45 -2.92
C LEU A 79 7.08 -21.58 -2.89
N ASP A 80 7.12 -22.40 -3.92
CA ASP A 80 8.07 -23.51 -4.05
C ASP A 80 9.51 -23.00 -4.20
N ALA A 81 9.71 -21.89 -4.92
CA ALA A 81 11.01 -21.22 -5.01
C ALA A 81 11.48 -20.69 -3.63
N LEU A 82 10.57 -20.14 -2.83
CA LEU A 82 10.88 -19.71 -1.45
C LEU A 82 11.16 -20.91 -0.54
N ASN A 83 10.47 -22.04 -0.73
CA ASN A 83 10.67 -23.25 0.06
C ASN A 83 11.99 -23.96 -0.26
N SER A 84 12.35 -24.02 -1.55
CA SER A 84 13.59 -24.64 -2.03
C SER A 84 14.83 -23.77 -1.83
N GLY A 85 14.66 -22.50 -1.47
CA GLY A 85 15.76 -21.54 -1.35
C GLY A 85 16.27 -21.00 -2.70
N ALA A 86 15.59 -21.33 -3.80
CA ALA A 86 15.82 -20.72 -5.11
C ALA A 86 15.54 -19.22 -5.05
N CYS A 87 14.46 -18.83 -4.35
CA CYS A 87 14.18 -17.45 -3.99
C CYS A 87 14.59 -17.20 -2.54
N ARG A 88 15.59 -16.34 -2.32
CA ARG A 88 16.08 -16.02 -0.97
C ARG A 88 16.63 -14.61 -0.86
N PHE A 89 16.67 -14.11 0.36
CA PHE A 89 17.39 -12.89 0.68
C PHE A 89 18.88 -13.17 0.86
N VAL A 90 19.72 -12.29 0.34
CA VAL A 90 21.18 -12.37 0.40
C VAL A 90 21.72 -11.04 0.91
N ARG A 91 22.73 -11.09 1.78
CA ARG A 91 23.47 -9.89 2.19
C ARG A 91 24.44 -9.51 1.08
N LEU A 92 24.36 -8.26 0.64
CA LEU A 92 25.30 -7.68 -0.31
C LEU A 92 26.66 -7.51 0.35
N SER A 93 27.71 -7.61 -0.46
CA SER A 93 29.05 -7.26 -0.01
C SER A 93 29.14 -5.75 0.26
N LYS A 94 29.98 -5.32 1.21
CA LYS A 94 30.20 -3.90 1.53
C LYS A 94 30.42 -2.99 0.30
N PRO A 95 31.28 -3.34 -0.69
CA PRO A 95 31.44 -2.54 -1.89
C PRO A 95 30.18 -2.49 -2.77
N GLU A 96 29.42 -3.58 -2.89
CA GLU A 96 28.19 -3.61 -3.69
C GLU A 96 27.09 -2.78 -3.04
N HIS A 97 26.96 -2.90 -1.73
CA HIS A 97 26.03 -2.09 -0.95
C HIS A 97 26.34 -0.59 -1.07
N ALA A 98 27.62 -0.21 -0.96
CA ALA A 98 28.06 1.17 -1.16
C ALA A 98 27.74 1.69 -2.57
N LYS A 99 27.98 0.87 -3.61
CA LYS A 99 27.62 1.21 -5.00
C LYS A 99 26.12 1.44 -5.17
N ARG A 100 25.27 0.53 -4.63
CA ARG A 100 23.81 0.69 -4.70
C ARG A 100 23.32 1.91 -3.93
N LYS A 101 23.91 2.18 -2.76
CA LYS A 101 23.61 3.37 -1.97
C LYS A 101 23.95 4.64 -2.74
N ALA A 102 25.14 4.74 -3.32
CA ALA A 102 25.54 5.88 -4.12
C ALA A 102 24.64 6.07 -5.35
N ALA A 103 24.27 4.99 -6.05
CA ALA A 103 23.35 5.04 -7.18
C ALA A 103 21.95 5.53 -6.77
N HIS A 104 21.43 5.06 -5.63
CA HIS A 104 20.16 5.53 -5.09
C HIS A 104 20.22 7.01 -4.69
N GLU A 105 21.28 7.45 -4.02
CA GLU A 105 21.50 8.85 -3.67
C GLU A 105 21.61 9.75 -4.90
N ALA A 106 22.26 9.30 -5.97
CA ALA A 106 22.33 10.02 -7.25
C ALA A 106 20.94 10.21 -7.87
N LYS A 107 20.07 9.18 -7.84
CA LYS A 107 18.67 9.27 -8.32
C LYS A 107 17.79 10.18 -7.47
N VAL A 108 18.07 10.25 -6.16
CA VAL A 108 17.40 11.21 -5.27
C VAL A 108 17.85 12.64 -5.61
N LYS A 109 19.15 12.85 -5.84
CA LYS A 109 19.71 14.17 -6.21
C LYS A 109 19.25 14.64 -7.58
N SER A 110 19.13 13.74 -8.55
CA SER A 110 18.60 14.07 -9.89
C SER A 110 17.09 14.37 -9.88
N GLY A 111 16.40 14.12 -8.77
CA GLY A 111 14.96 14.33 -8.64
C GLY A 111 14.10 13.23 -9.28
N GLU A 112 14.70 12.16 -9.81
CA GLU A 112 13.96 10.98 -10.32
C GLU A 112 13.15 10.33 -9.20
N ILE A 113 13.73 10.29 -7.98
CA ILE A 113 13.05 9.85 -6.77
C ILE A 113 12.66 11.08 -5.95
N VAL A 114 11.44 11.57 -6.13
CA VAL A 114 10.92 12.68 -5.34
C VAL A 114 10.73 12.26 -3.88
N PRO A 115 11.41 12.88 -2.91
CA PRO A 115 11.17 12.61 -1.50
C PRO A 115 9.73 12.96 -1.14
N ARG A 116 9.12 12.20 -0.23
CA ARG A 116 7.74 12.45 0.20
C ARG A 116 7.64 13.87 0.76
N LYS A 117 6.76 14.69 0.17
CA LYS A 117 6.44 16.03 0.67
C LYS A 117 5.98 15.95 2.13
N ILE A 118 6.59 16.78 2.97
CA ILE A 118 6.16 16.95 4.37
C ILE A 118 4.79 17.63 4.35
N GLY A 119 3.82 17.06 5.06
CA GLY A 119 2.48 17.63 5.16
C GLY A 119 2.51 18.94 5.96
N SER A 120 1.62 19.89 5.63
CA SER A 120 1.45 21.18 6.34
C SER A 120 1.20 21.03 7.84
N ASP A 121 0.67 19.88 8.24
CA ASP A 121 0.32 19.53 9.61
C ASP A 121 1.43 18.77 10.34
N ALA A 122 2.56 18.47 9.68
CA ALA A 122 3.70 17.87 10.34
C ALA A 122 4.19 18.79 11.47
N GLY A 123 4.20 18.26 12.70
CA GLY A 123 4.54 19.02 13.91
C GLY A 123 3.37 19.75 14.57
N ARG A 124 2.17 19.77 13.98
CA ARG A 124 0.98 20.36 14.62
C ARG A 124 0.34 19.38 15.59
N LYS A 125 -0.04 19.86 16.79
CA LYS A 125 -0.81 19.06 17.75
C LYS A 125 -2.23 18.84 17.20
N HIS A 126 -2.60 17.60 16.90
CA HIS A 126 -3.98 17.28 16.58
C HIS A 126 -4.89 17.57 17.77
N GLN A 127 -5.91 18.41 17.59
CA GLN A 127 -6.90 18.64 18.64
C GLN A 127 -7.68 17.35 18.92
N LYS A 128 -7.85 17.02 20.22
CA LYS A 128 -8.72 15.92 20.63
C LYS A 128 -10.16 16.30 20.32
N ARG A 129 -10.86 15.44 19.58
CA ARG A 129 -12.31 15.57 19.36
C ARG A 129 -13.01 15.59 20.72
N LYS A 130 -13.76 16.65 21.01
CA LYS A 130 -14.62 16.76 22.20
C LYS A 130 -15.72 15.69 22.06
N LYS A 131 -15.78 14.74 22.99
CA LYS A 131 -16.92 13.81 23.10
C LYS A 131 -18.12 14.65 23.51
N THR A 132 -19.16 14.70 22.68
CA THR A 132 -20.46 15.23 23.09
C THR A 132 -21.10 14.18 24.02
N SER A 133 -21.09 14.42 25.32
CA SER A 133 -21.94 13.70 26.26
C SER A 133 -23.39 14.14 25.98
N ARG A 134 -24.19 13.26 25.40
CA ARG A 134 -25.65 13.41 25.38
C ARG A 134 -26.20 12.72 26.62
N ASP A 135 -25.96 13.31 27.78
CA ASP A 135 -26.64 12.94 29.02
C ASP A 135 -26.69 14.23 29.86
N ALA A 136 -27.72 15.02 29.59
CA ALA A 136 -28.19 16.10 30.45
C ALA A 136 -29.67 15.82 30.66
N GLU A 137 -29.98 15.37 31.87
CA GLU A 137 -31.31 15.26 32.45
C GLU A 137 -32.16 16.52 32.21
N SER A 138 -33.38 16.35 31.68
CA SER A 138 -34.43 17.37 31.72
C SER A 138 -35.74 16.69 32.02
N SER A 139 -36.32 17.10 33.15
CA SER A 139 -37.67 16.79 33.60
C SER A 139 -38.70 17.59 32.80
N ASP A 140 -39.87 16.96 32.63
CA ASP A 140 -41.23 17.53 32.52
C ASP A 140 -41.80 18.10 31.19
N ASP A 141 -42.90 17.45 30.81
CA ASP A 141 -44.18 17.91 30.24
C ASP A 141 -44.44 18.21 28.74
N SER A 142 -45.63 17.70 28.36
CA SER A 142 -46.55 18.08 27.26
C SER A 142 -46.39 17.49 25.85
N SER A 143 -47.13 16.39 25.66
CA SER A 143 -48.21 16.16 24.67
C SER A 143 -48.18 16.88 23.31
N SER A 144 -48.13 16.12 22.22
CA SER A 144 -49.10 16.21 21.11
C SER A 144 -48.81 15.17 20.03
N GLU A 145 -49.85 14.86 19.28
CA GLU A 145 -50.09 13.64 18.52
C GLU A 145 -49.54 13.69 17.08
N ASP A 146 -49.46 12.50 16.48
CA ASP A 146 -49.87 12.21 15.10
C ASP A 146 -48.80 11.81 14.04
N SER A 147 -49.13 10.64 13.47
CA SER A 147 -48.95 10.12 12.12
C SER A 147 -47.58 9.77 11.52
N SER A 148 -47.40 8.45 11.44
CA SER A 148 -47.40 7.64 10.21
C SER A 148 -46.15 7.52 9.32
N ASP A 149 -45.91 6.25 9.01
CA ASP A 149 -45.38 5.67 7.75
C ASP A 149 -43.88 5.40 7.57
N GLU A 150 -43.60 4.09 7.54
CA GLU A 150 -42.81 3.33 6.56
C GLU A 150 -41.32 3.65 6.31
N GLU A 151 -40.52 2.59 6.51
CA GLU A 151 -39.52 2.05 5.58
C GLU A 151 -38.64 3.03 4.78
N ASN A 152 -37.34 3.14 5.12
CA ASN A 152 -36.32 2.96 4.08
C ASN A 152 -34.87 2.69 4.56
N CYS A 153 -34.37 1.62 3.97
CA CYS A 153 -33.05 1.03 3.84
C CYS A 153 -31.77 1.91 3.89
N PRO A 154 -30.61 1.29 4.20
CA PRO A 154 -29.30 1.93 4.20
C PRO A 154 -28.74 2.03 2.77
N ALA A 155 -28.29 3.22 2.35
CA ALA A 155 -27.68 3.39 1.02
C ALA A 155 -26.43 4.29 0.99
N ARG A 156 -25.31 3.61 0.72
CA ARG A 156 -24.32 3.91 -0.34
C ARG A 156 -23.76 5.35 -0.50
N LYS A 157 -22.46 5.43 -0.22
CA LYS A 157 -21.37 5.97 -1.08
C LYS A 157 -21.79 6.67 -2.41
N ARG A 158 -21.54 7.99 -2.47
CA ARG A 158 -20.71 8.77 -3.44
C ARG A 158 -21.41 10.04 -3.93
N ARG A 159 -20.68 11.17 -3.92
CA ARG A 159 -20.23 11.90 -5.12
C ARG A 159 -19.24 13.00 -4.74
N ARG A 160 -18.08 13.02 -5.42
CA ARG A 160 -17.23 14.21 -5.50
C ARG A 160 -17.92 15.16 -6.47
N THR A 161 -18.34 16.31 -5.99
CA THR A 161 -18.72 17.44 -6.83
C THR A 161 -17.49 17.93 -7.57
N ARG A 162 -17.61 18.02 -8.90
CA ARG A 162 -16.65 18.70 -9.78
C ARG A 162 -16.75 20.19 -9.48
N CYS A 163 -15.64 20.82 -9.12
CA CYS A 163 -15.52 22.26 -9.01
C CYS A 163 -14.73 22.79 -10.22
N GLY A 164 -15.25 23.85 -10.81
CA GLY A 164 -14.50 24.84 -11.60
C GLY A 164 -14.28 24.49 -13.06
N ALA A 165 -15.16 24.99 -13.92
CA ALA A 165 -14.81 25.31 -15.30
C ALA A 165 -13.70 26.38 -15.28
N ALA A 166 -12.58 26.10 -15.94
CA ALA A 166 -11.57 27.09 -16.30
C ALA A 166 -11.43 27.04 -17.82
N GLU A 167 -11.48 28.23 -18.43
CA GLU A 167 -11.56 28.49 -19.87
C GLU A 167 -10.39 27.89 -20.67
N PRO A 168 -10.60 27.54 -21.95
CA PRO A 168 -9.52 27.09 -22.81
C PRO A 168 -8.53 28.23 -23.05
N LYS A 169 -7.25 27.97 -22.76
CA LYS A 169 -6.15 28.86 -23.13
C LYS A 169 -6.08 28.94 -24.66
N SER A 170 -6.03 30.17 -25.17
CA SER A 170 -5.79 30.55 -26.55
C SER A 170 -4.60 29.79 -27.17
N ASN A 171 -4.82 29.16 -28.32
CA ASN A 171 -3.73 28.66 -29.17
C ASN A 171 -3.21 29.82 -30.02
N GLU A 172 -1.90 30.06 -29.92
CA GLU A 172 -1.20 31.05 -30.74
C GLU A 172 -1.10 30.59 -32.20
N PHE A 173 -1.16 31.60 -33.06
CA PHE A 173 -1.16 31.59 -34.53
C PHE A 173 0.24 31.27 -35.06
N ILE A 174 0.35 30.35 -36.02
CA ILE A 174 1.56 30.16 -36.83
C ILE A 174 1.21 30.71 -38.22
N ASP A 175 1.87 31.80 -38.58
CA ASP A 175 1.87 32.39 -39.92
C ASP A 175 2.80 31.53 -40.79
N ASP A 176 2.24 30.90 -41.84
CA ASP A 176 3.01 30.16 -42.83
C ASP A 176 3.21 31.08 -44.04
N SER A 177 4.40 31.66 -44.15
CA SER A 177 4.91 32.32 -45.34
C SER A 177 6.07 31.49 -45.89
N ASP A 178 5.82 30.71 -46.95
CA ASP A 178 6.61 30.62 -48.20
C ASP A 178 5.83 29.87 -49.30
#